data_AF-A0A3D4V782-F1
#
_entry.id   AF-A0A3D4V782-F1
#
_cell.length_a   1.000
_cell.length_b   1.000
_cell.length_c   1.000
_cell.angle_alpha   90.00
_cell.angle_beta   90.00
_cell.angle_gamma   90.00
#
_symmetry.space_group_name_H-M   'P 1'
#
loop_
_entity.id
_entity.type
_entity.pdbx_description
1 polymer ?
#
loop_
_entity_poly.entity_id
_entity_poly.type
_entity_poly.pdbx_seq_one_letter_code
_entity_poly.pdbx_strand_id
1 'polypeptide(L)'
;MGSPTMMFFLLLLTMLAWMAIPLIPAFMELMRPRDAAPLDAVGNDAGNLTYFAESFTARATREGLLGTMVPPRLSDGTTVRTHSVGQPLPAQRKAFEEFIVLMDSEPLPEGTELASECLARLTVRGSARVTYRALLGQRDVYLGPQSVVQRWVHARGRLEVADNSRLWGRATAERQIVLGTNVAFDRLESDVIRVTDVETAEAPVLPTGAYERFVPKKARELGPAYWRVEGGVSIPAGSVLIGSLIATGSIVVNDGARITGSIKAHGEVIVRNGAVVVGSVAARDRVTIERGARVSGPIISETAVVVEAAVVGGSGKRTTVTAPIVRLLPGATVYGAVMAAADGLTVS
;
A
#
# COMPACT_ATOMS: atom_id res chain seq x y z
N MET A 1 -20.22 65.72 34.43
CA MET A 1 -18.97 65.44 33.69
C MET A 1 -18.42 64.12 34.20
N GLY A 2 -18.50 63.04 33.42
CA GLY A 2 -17.88 61.77 33.80
C GLY A 2 -16.35 61.92 33.80
N SER A 3 -15.66 61.36 34.79
CA SER A 3 -14.20 61.40 34.86
C SER A 3 -13.58 60.83 33.58
N PRO A 4 -12.60 61.49 32.94
CA PRO A 4 -11.93 60.98 31.74
C PRO A 4 -11.33 59.59 31.94
N THR A 5 -10.92 59.25 33.17
CA THR A 5 -10.47 57.90 33.53
C THR A 5 -11.57 56.86 33.41
N MET A 6 -12.79 57.20 33.84
CA MET A 6 -13.95 56.30 33.74
C MET A 6 -14.31 56.03 32.29
N MET A 7 -14.21 57.04 31.43
CA MET A 7 -14.49 56.89 29.99
C MET A 7 -13.42 56.04 29.28
N PHE A 8 -12.15 56.17 29.67
CA PHE A 8 -11.08 55.31 29.17
C PHE A 8 -11.29 53.83 29.55
N PHE A 9 -11.64 53.54 30.80
CA PHE A 9 -11.92 52.16 31.22
C PHE A 9 -13.11 51.56 30.49
N LEU A 10 -14.15 52.37 30.22
CA LEU A 10 -15.33 51.92 29.48
C LEU A 10 -14.99 51.58 28.02
N LEU A 11 -14.14 52.39 27.38
CA LEU A 11 -13.64 52.12 26.03
C LEU A 11 -12.73 50.88 25.99
N LEU A 12 -11.85 50.72 26.98
CA LEU A 12 -10.99 49.55 27.07
C LEU A 12 -11.81 48.26 27.26
N LEU A 13 -12.81 48.29 28.15
CA LEU A 13 -13.66 47.14 28.42
C LEU A 13 -14.51 46.76 27.20
N THR A 14 -15.03 47.76 26.48
CA THR A 14 -15.78 47.52 25.24
C THR A 14 -14.89 46.96 24.13
N MET A 15 -13.65 47.44 24.00
CA MET A 15 -12.67 46.88 23.05
C MET A 15 -12.31 45.43 23.38
N LEU A 16 -12.03 45.13 24.65
CA LEU A 16 -11.73 43.76 25.09
C LEU A 16 -12.91 42.82 24.91
N ALA A 17 -14.13 43.28 25.21
CA ALA A 17 -15.35 42.52 24.94
C ALA A 17 -15.51 42.25 23.43
N TRP A 18 -15.26 43.25 22.58
CA TRP A 18 -15.30 43.08 21.12
C TRP A 18 -14.27 42.08 20.60
N MET A 19 -13.05 42.11 21.13
CA MET A 19 -12.00 41.14 20.78
C MET A 19 -12.34 39.71 21.26
N ALA A 20 -13.09 39.57 22.34
CA ALA A 20 -13.48 38.27 22.87
C ALA A 20 -14.64 37.62 22.11
N ILE A 21 -15.53 38.39 21.46
CA ILE A 21 -16.68 37.88 20.70
C ILE A 21 -16.30 36.77 19.69
N PRO A 22 -15.31 36.93 18.80
CA PRO A 22 -14.94 35.89 17.84
C PRO A 22 -14.29 34.65 18.49
N LEU A 23 -13.87 34.73 19.76
CA LEU A 23 -13.31 33.61 20.52
C LEU A 23 -14.37 32.81 21.30
N ILE A 24 -15.60 33.34 21.43
CA ILE A 24 -16.71 32.65 22.10
C ILE A 24 -16.95 31.24 21.53
N PRO A 25 -16.98 31.00 20.21
CA PRO A 25 -17.19 29.66 19.66
C PRO A 25 -16.09 28.67 20.07
N ALA A 26 -14.83 29.10 20.05
CA ALA A 26 -13.69 28.26 20.45
C ALA A 26 -13.73 27.92 21.95
N PHE A 27 -14.12 28.89 22.78
CA PHE A 27 -14.26 28.68 24.23
C PHE A 27 -15.47 27.79 24.57
N MET A 28 -16.57 27.93 23.82
CA MET A 28 -17.74 27.05 23.92
C MET A 28 -17.41 25.62 23.52
N GLU A 29 -16.63 25.43 22.45
CA GLU A 29 -16.17 24.11 22.00
C GLU A 29 -15.23 23.47 23.02
N LEU A 30 -14.34 24.24 23.65
CA LEU A 30 -13.45 23.74 24.70
C LEU A 30 -14.22 23.30 25.97
N MET A 31 -15.28 24.03 26.35
CA MET A 31 -16.08 23.71 27.55
C MET A 31 -17.13 22.62 27.30
N ARG A 32 -17.62 22.49 26.08
CA ARG A 32 -18.58 21.46 25.66
C ARG A 32 -18.16 20.96 24.27
N PRO A 33 -17.22 20.01 24.19
CA PRO A 33 -16.80 19.45 22.91
C PRO A 33 -18.01 18.82 22.24
N ARG A 34 -18.48 19.45 21.16
CA ARG A 34 -19.60 18.98 20.34
C ARG A 34 -19.08 18.23 19.11
N ASP A 35 -17.86 18.54 18.69
CA ASP A 35 -17.16 17.87 17.58
C ASP A 35 -16.15 16.84 18.11
N ALA A 36 -16.63 15.87 18.88
CA ALA A 36 -15.90 14.63 19.18
C ALA A 36 -16.07 13.56 18.08
N ALA A 37 -16.76 13.89 16.98
CA ALA A 37 -16.70 13.10 15.76
C ALA A 37 -15.44 13.51 14.98
N PRO A 38 -14.59 12.56 14.56
CA PRO A 38 -13.50 12.85 13.65
C PRO A 38 -14.06 13.64 12.46
N LEU A 39 -13.38 14.72 12.08
CA LEU A 39 -13.58 15.34 10.77
C LEU A 39 -13.61 14.22 9.73
N ASP A 40 -14.64 14.16 8.87
CA ASP A 40 -14.73 13.27 7.70
C ASP A 40 -13.61 13.65 6.72
N ALA A 41 -12.38 13.29 7.08
CA ALA A 41 -11.22 13.41 6.24
C ALA A 41 -11.36 12.35 5.15
N VAL A 42 -11.81 12.79 3.98
CA VAL A 42 -11.50 12.16 2.69
C VAL A 42 -11.90 10.69 2.61
N GLY A 43 -13.20 10.44 2.42
CA GLY A 43 -13.77 9.21 1.84
C GLY A 43 -13.42 7.90 2.55
N ASN A 44 -14.45 7.15 2.97
CA ASN A 44 -14.34 5.76 3.41
C ASN A 44 -13.55 4.82 2.43
N ASP A 45 -13.29 5.29 1.20
CA ASP A 45 -12.57 4.61 0.12
C ASP A 45 -11.02 4.67 0.23
N ALA A 46 -10.47 5.53 1.09
CA ALA A 46 -9.02 5.75 1.14
C ALA A 46 -8.27 4.55 1.74
N GLY A 47 -8.87 3.88 2.74
CA GLY A 47 -8.27 2.78 3.48
C GLY A 47 -8.54 1.38 2.89
N ASN A 48 -9.70 1.16 2.25
CA ASN A 48 -10.05 -0.14 1.66
C ASN A 48 -9.65 -0.20 0.17
N LEU A 49 -8.65 -1.03 -0.17
CA LEU A 49 -8.20 -1.17 -1.56
C LEU A 49 -9.14 -2.04 -2.43
N THR A 50 -10.04 -2.83 -1.83
CA THR A 50 -11.02 -3.67 -2.57
C THR A 50 -12.35 -2.98 -2.83
N TYR A 51 -12.59 -1.79 -2.30
CA TYR A 51 -13.88 -1.07 -2.40
C TYR A 51 -14.45 -0.98 -3.82
N PHE A 52 -13.60 -0.65 -4.81
CA PHE A 52 -14.02 -0.55 -6.21
C PHE A 52 -14.44 -1.92 -6.78
N ALA A 53 -13.70 -2.98 -6.44
CA ALA A 53 -13.99 -4.33 -6.88
C ALA A 53 -15.29 -4.86 -6.27
N GLU A 54 -15.53 -4.58 -4.99
CA GLU A 54 -16.76 -4.95 -4.28
C GLU A 54 -17.97 -4.22 -4.87
N SER A 55 -17.86 -2.90 -5.04
CA SER A 55 -18.91 -2.06 -5.63
C SER A 55 -19.23 -2.49 -7.07
N PHE A 56 -18.20 -2.78 -7.85
CA PHE A 56 -18.35 -3.26 -9.21
C PHE A 56 -18.94 -4.67 -9.27
N THR A 57 -18.57 -5.57 -8.35
CA THR A 57 -19.16 -6.92 -8.25
C THR A 57 -20.66 -6.82 -7.94
N ALA A 58 -21.05 -5.94 -7.01
CA ALA A 58 -22.46 -5.69 -6.69
C ALA A 58 -23.23 -5.13 -7.90
N ARG A 59 -22.64 -4.19 -8.65
CA ARG A 59 -23.20 -3.71 -9.93
C ARG A 59 -23.33 -4.85 -10.95
N ALA A 60 -22.27 -5.61 -11.20
CA ALA A 60 -22.26 -6.70 -12.16
C ALA A 60 -23.29 -7.78 -11.85
N THR A 61 -23.55 -8.03 -10.56
CA THR A 61 -24.59 -8.95 -10.10
C THR A 61 -25.99 -8.39 -10.40
N ARG A 62 -26.25 -7.12 -10.06
CA ARG A 62 -27.55 -6.46 -10.34
C ARG A 62 -27.86 -6.34 -11.82
N GLU A 63 -26.84 -6.06 -12.64
CA GLU A 63 -26.95 -5.99 -14.10
C GLU A 63 -27.03 -7.38 -14.75
N GLY A 64 -26.92 -8.48 -14.01
CA GLY A 64 -27.00 -9.83 -14.57
C GLY A 64 -25.76 -10.27 -15.37
N LEU A 65 -24.66 -9.50 -15.34
CA LEU A 65 -23.42 -9.80 -16.07
C LEU A 65 -22.73 -11.09 -15.60
N LEU A 66 -22.99 -11.50 -14.35
CA LEU A 66 -22.51 -12.76 -13.76
C LEU A 66 -23.48 -13.94 -13.96
N GLY A 67 -24.64 -13.70 -14.58
CA GLY A 67 -25.66 -14.71 -14.83
C GLY A 67 -25.32 -15.68 -15.98
N THR A 68 -26.25 -16.57 -16.32
CA THR A 68 -26.06 -17.54 -17.41
C THR A 68 -25.94 -16.84 -18.77
N MET A 69 -26.80 -15.86 -19.04
CA MET A 69 -26.76 -15.03 -20.24
C MET A 69 -26.24 -13.64 -19.90
N VAL A 70 -25.36 -13.11 -20.75
CA VAL A 70 -24.87 -11.73 -20.63
C VAL A 70 -25.88 -10.82 -21.33
N PRO A 71 -26.41 -9.78 -20.65
CA PRO A 71 -27.32 -8.84 -21.29
C PRO A 71 -26.59 -8.05 -22.39
N PRO A 72 -27.25 -7.70 -23.50
CA PRO A 72 -26.62 -6.91 -24.57
C PRO A 72 -26.47 -5.43 -24.22
N ARG A 73 -27.16 -4.96 -23.18
CA ARG A 73 -27.10 -3.59 -22.67
C ARG A 73 -27.26 -3.58 -21.15
N LEU A 74 -26.60 -2.63 -20.50
CA LEU A 74 -26.80 -2.32 -19.08
C LEU A 74 -28.05 -1.46 -18.88
N SER A 75 -28.48 -1.32 -17.62
CA SER A 75 -29.63 -0.50 -17.23
C SER A 75 -29.55 0.97 -17.65
N ASP A 76 -28.33 1.51 -17.79
CA ASP A 76 -28.05 2.88 -18.25
C ASP A 76 -27.99 3.02 -19.79
N GLY A 77 -28.23 1.94 -20.52
CA GLY A 77 -28.18 1.90 -21.99
C GLY A 77 -26.80 1.62 -22.58
N THR A 78 -25.75 1.50 -21.76
CA THR A 78 -24.40 1.13 -22.22
C THR A 78 -24.45 -0.21 -22.93
N THR A 79 -23.86 -0.28 -24.13
CA THR A 79 -23.78 -1.53 -24.89
C THR A 79 -22.77 -2.47 -24.24
N VAL A 80 -23.12 -3.74 -24.17
CA VAL A 80 -22.24 -4.81 -23.66
C VAL A 80 -21.80 -5.65 -24.84
N ARG A 81 -20.49 -5.91 -24.92
CA ARG A 81 -19.89 -6.77 -25.93
C ARG A 81 -19.14 -7.91 -25.24
N THR A 82 -19.31 -9.11 -25.77
CA THR A 82 -18.64 -10.32 -25.30
C THR A 82 -17.39 -10.62 -26.12
N HIS A 83 -16.37 -11.15 -25.44
CA HIS A 83 -15.19 -11.74 -26.06
C HIS A 83 -15.13 -13.23 -25.72
N SER A 84 -15.00 -14.07 -26.75
CA SER A 84 -14.76 -15.51 -26.63
C SER A 84 -14.10 -16.08 -27.89
N VAL A 85 -13.68 -17.35 -27.86
CA VAL A 85 -13.19 -18.11 -29.03
C VAL A 85 -14.19 -18.07 -30.18
N GLY A 86 -15.49 -18.20 -29.88
CA GLY A 86 -16.56 -18.16 -30.88
C GLY A 86 -16.95 -16.75 -31.34
N GLN A 87 -16.57 -15.73 -30.58
CA GLN A 87 -16.87 -14.32 -30.85
C GLN A 87 -15.67 -13.45 -30.42
N PRO A 88 -14.54 -13.53 -31.14
CA PRO A 88 -13.35 -12.80 -30.77
C PRO A 88 -13.55 -11.30 -31.00
N LEU A 89 -12.87 -10.49 -30.19
CA LEU A 89 -12.82 -9.05 -30.45
C LEU A 89 -11.93 -8.82 -31.67
N PRO A 90 -12.36 -7.99 -32.65
CA PRO A 90 -11.53 -7.71 -33.80
C PRO A 90 -10.29 -6.91 -33.39
N ALA A 91 -9.16 -7.19 -34.03
CA ALA A 91 -7.99 -6.32 -33.93
C ALA A 91 -8.33 -4.96 -34.55
N GLN A 92 -8.26 -3.90 -33.76
CA GLN A 92 -8.56 -2.54 -34.24
C GLN A 92 -7.72 -1.51 -33.48
N ARG A 93 -7.54 -0.34 -34.10
CA ARG A 93 -6.78 0.78 -33.50
C ARG A 93 -7.59 1.65 -32.55
N LYS A 94 -8.93 1.63 -32.65
CA LYS A 94 -9.81 2.43 -31.80
C LYS A 94 -10.10 1.67 -30.52
N ALA A 95 -10.14 2.38 -29.40
CA ALA A 95 -10.56 1.81 -28.13
C ALA A 95 -12.00 1.31 -28.21
N PHE A 96 -12.27 0.21 -27.51
CA PHE A 96 -13.63 -0.28 -27.27
C PHE A 96 -14.26 0.58 -26.17
N GLU A 97 -15.37 1.23 -26.51
CA GLU A 97 -16.14 2.07 -25.58
C GLU A 97 -17.27 1.28 -24.91
N GLU A 98 -17.65 0.14 -25.50
CA GLU A 98 -18.64 -0.77 -24.93
C GLU A 98 -18.10 -1.47 -23.70
N PHE A 99 -19.00 -1.80 -22.77
CA PHE A 99 -18.67 -2.65 -21.64
C PHE A 99 -18.25 -4.04 -22.14
N ILE A 100 -17.04 -4.47 -21.82
CA ILE A 100 -16.53 -5.76 -22.29
C ILE A 100 -16.71 -6.85 -21.22
N VAL A 101 -17.27 -7.99 -21.63
CA VAL A 101 -17.29 -9.23 -20.84
C VAL A 101 -16.42 -10.29 -21.51
N LEU A 102 -15.34 -10.70 -20.84
CA LEU A 102 -14.46 -11.79 -21.27
C LEU A 102 -15.03 -13.10 -20.75
N MET A 103 -15.45 -13.97 -21.68
CA MET A 103 -16.21 -15.18 -21.38
C MET A 103 -15.34 -16.42 -21.25
N ASP A 104 -14.11 -16.37 -21.76
CA ASP A 104 -13.14 -17.46 -21.71
C ASP A 104 -11.70 -16.94 -21.51
N SER A 105 -10.72 -17.82 -21.72
CA SER A 105 -9.30 -17.54 -21.55
C SER A 105 -8.58 -17.23 -22.86
N GLU A 106 -9.33 -17.00 -23.94
CA GLU A 106 -8.73 -16.61 -25.21
C GLU A 106 -8.00 -15.27 -25.04
N PRO A 107 -6.76 -15.14 -25.55
CA PRO A 107 -6.03 -13.90 -25.42
C PRO A 107 -6.69 -12.76 -26.18
N LEU A 108 -6.73 -11.58 -25.54
CA LEU A 108 -7.11 -10.36 -26.24
C LEU A 108 -6.10 -10.09 -27.38
N PRO A 109 -6.52 -9.49 -28.50
CA PRO A 109 -5.58 -9.03 -29.51
C PRO A 109 -4.53 -8.08 -28.92
N GLU A 110 -3.31 -8.16 -29.41
CA GLU A 110 -2.21 -7.28 -28.98
C GLU A 110 -2.57 -5.81 -29.21
N GLY A 111 -2.25 -4.94 -28.24
CA GLY A 111 -2.54 -3.51 -28.34
C GLY A 111 -4.02 -3.14 -28.15
N THR A 112 -4.87 -4.07 -27.72
CA THR A 112 -6.29 -3.79 -27.43
C THR A 112 -6.43 -2.69 -26.38
N GLU A 113 -7.32 -1.72 -26.61
CA GLU A 113 -7.66 -0.68 -25.65
C GLU A 113 -9.12 -0.81 -25.22
N LEU A 114 -9.34 -1.02 -23.92
CA LEU A 114 -10.66 -1.10 -23.29
C LEU A 114 -10.93 0.18 -22.49
N ALA A 115 -11.69 1.11 -23.08
CA ALA A 115 -12.00 2.41 -22.49
C ALA A 115 -13.17 2.37 -21.48
N SER A 116 -13.85 1.23 -21.36
CA SER A 116 -14.84 0.94 -20.34
C SER A 116 -14.28 0.06 -19.23
N GLU A 117 -15.07 -0.12 -18.17
CA GLU A 117 -14.82 -1.22 -17.23
C GLU A 117 -15.01 -2.59 -17.93
N CYS A 118 -14.22 -3.58 -17.52
CA CYS A 118 -14.20 -4.92 -18.09
C CYS A 118 -14.41 -5.97 -17.00
N LEU A 119 -15.18 -7.02 -17.33
CA LEU A 119 -15.42 -8.18 -16.47
C LEU A 119 -14.89 -9.45 -17.13
N ALA A 120 -13.98 -10.17 -16.48
CA ALA A 120 -13.59 -11.52 -16.89
C ALA A 120 -14.30 -12.56 -16.00
N ARG A 121 -15.11 -13.42 -16.61
CA ARG A 121 -15.85 -14.49 -15.90
C ARG A 121 -14.97 -15.70 -15.58
N LEU A 122 -14.00 -15.97 -16.44
CA LEU A 122 -13.01 -17.02 -16.28
C LEU A 122 -11.62 -16.39 -16.13
N THR A 123 -10.59 -17.24 -16.16
CA THR A 123 -9.21 -16.78 -16.18
C THR A 123 -8.97 -15.98 -17.45
N VAL A 124 -8.43 -14.76 -17.34
CA VAL A 124 -8.07 -13.94 -18.51
C VAL A 124 -6.57 -13.97 -18.74
N ARG A 125 -6.17 -14.07 -20.01
CA ARG A 125 -4.79 -13.91 -20.44
C ARG A 125 -4.69 -12.71 -21.38
N GLY A 126 -4.18 -11.59 -20.89
CA GLY A 126 -3.89 -10.44 -21.72
C GLY A 126 -2.65 -10.68 -22.58
N SER A 127 -2.74 -10.33 -23.86
CA SER A 127 -1.57 -10.21 -24.73
C SER A 127 -0.73 -8.97 -24.38
N ALA A 128 0.34 -8.72 -25.12
CA ALA A 128 1.16 -7.53 -24.93
C ALA A 128 0.40 -6.22 -25.21
N ARG A 129 0.81 -5.15 -24.52
CA ARG A 129 0.35 -3.76 -24.73
C ARG A 129 -1.17 -3.57 -24.62
N VAL A 130 -1.86 -4.37 -23.83
CA VAL A 130 -3.30 -4.18 -23.62
C VAL A 130 -3.52 -3.08 -22.58
N THR A 131 -4.43 -2.16 -22.87
CA THR A 131 -4.85 -1.10 -21.94
C THR A 131 -6.23 -1.40 -21.40
N TYR A 132 -6.35 -1.46 -20.07
CA TYR A 132 -7.60 -1.66 -19.34
C TYR A 132 -7.91 -0.39 -18.56
N ARG A 133 -9.10 0.21 -18.75
CA ARG A 133 -9.55 1.27 -17.83
C ARG A 133 -9.73 0.72 -16.42
N ALA A 134 -10.45 -0.40 -16.30
CA ALA A 134 -10.60 -1.16 -15.07
C ALA A 134 -10.95 -2.62 -15.38
N LEU A 135 -10.51 -3.56 -14.54
CA LEU A 135 -10.71 -4.99 -14.76
C LEU A 135 -11.09 -5.74 -13.48
N LEU A 136 -12.24 -6.40 -13.49
CA LEU A 136 -12.60 -7.41 -12.50
C LEU A 136 -12.42 -8.81 -13.09
N GLY A 137 -11.51 -9.62 -12.54
CA GLY A 137 -11.38 -11.04 -12.80
C GLY A 137 -12.07 -11.88 -11.73
N GLN A 138 -13.03 -12.71 -12.13
CA GLN A 138 -13.67 -13.71 -11.25
C GLN A 138 -12.76 -14.90 -10.93
N ARG A 139 -11.62 -15.02 -11.62
CA ARG A 139 -10.59 -16.04 -11.45
C ARG A 139 -9.21 -15.37 -11.49
N ASP A 140 -8.22 -16.05 -12.03
CA ASP A 140 -6.88 -15.50 -12.21
C ASP A 140 -6.85 -14.47 -13.36
N VAL A 141 -5.99 -13.47 -13.24
CA VAL A 141 -5.76 -12.42 -14.23
C VAL A 141 -4.27 -12.42 -14.58
N TYR A 142 -3.96 -12.61 -15.85
CA TYR A 142 -2.60 -12.49 -16.37
C TYR A 142 -2.54 -11.28 -17.30
N LEU A 143 -1.75 -10.27 -16.95
CA LEU A 143 -1.50 -9.09 -17.79
C LEU A 143 -0.20 -9.30 -18.56
N GLY A 144 -0.29 -9.30 -19.89
CA GLY A 144 0.88 -9.42 -20.77
C GLY A 144 1.84 -8.24 -20.67
N PRO A 145 3.04 -8.32 -21.26
CA PRO A 145 4.07 -7.30 -21.10
C PRO A 145 3.60 -5.96 -21.63
N GLN A 146 4.09 -4.87 -21.01
CA GLN A 146 3.75 -3.50 -21.37
C GLN A 146 2.25 -3.18 -21.28
N SER A 147 1.48 -3.92 -20.46
CA SER A 147 0.06 -3.64 -20.25
C SER A 147 -0.14 -2.46 -19.30
N VAL A 148 -1.28 -1.79 -19.42
CA VAL A 148 -1.64 -0.65 -18.58
C VAL A 148 -3.02 -0.87 -17.96
N VAL A 149 -3.10 -0.75 -16.64
CA VAL A 149 -4.37 -0.60 -15.90
C VAL A 149 -4.47 0.84 -15.45
N GLN A 150 -5.53 1.55 -15.87
CA GLN A 150 -5.63 3.00 -15.65
C GLN A 150 -6.24 3.40 -14.30
N ARG A 151 -7.07 2.54 -13.68
CA ARG A 151 -7.78 2.90 -12.44
C ARG A 151 -7.71 1.83 -11.37
N TRP A 152 -8.10 0.61 -11.72
CA TRP A 152 -8.06 -0.49 -10.78
C TRP A 152 -8.12 -1.84 -11.49
N VAL A 153 -7.51 -2.85 -10.88
CA VAL A 153 -7.65 -4.26 -11.25
C VAL A 153 -7.86 -5.08 -9.99
N HIS A 154 -8.76 -6.05 -10.08
CA HIS A 154 -9.00 -7.02 -9.03
C HIS A 154 -9.06 -8.43 -9.61
N ALA A 155 -8.34 -9.37 -9.00
CA ALA A 155 -8.45 -10.79 -9.30
C ALA A 155 -8.93 -11.54 -8.05
N ARG A 156 -10.05 -12.27 -8.15
CA ARG A 156 -10.44 -13.21 -7.08
C ARG A 156 -9.43 -14.34 -6.90
N GLY A 157 -8.61 -14.60 -7.92
CA GLY A 157 -7.53 -15.57 -7.87
C GLY A 157 -6.16 -14.92 -7.67
N ARG A 158 -5.23 -15.27 -8.57
CA ARG A 158 -3.90 -14.68 -8.70
C ARG A 158 -3.96 -13.54 -9.74
N LEU A 159 -3.28 -12.45 -9.45
CA LEU A 159 -2.95 -11.41 -10.43
C LEU A 159 -1.47 -11.53 -10.79
N GLU A 160 -1.18 -11.82 -12.05
CA GLU A 160 0.18 -11.85 -12.58
C GLU A 160 0.36 -10.71 -13.58
N VAL A 161 1.44 -9.96 -13.42
CA VAL A 161 1.70 -8.74 -14.21
C VAL A 161 3.08 -8.84 -14.82
N ALA A 162 3.13 -8.98 -16.14
CA ALA A 162 4.40 -9.10 -16.86
C ALA A 162 5.14 -7.76 -16.95
N ASP A 163 6.37 -7.85 -17.45
CA ASP A 163 7.36 -6.77 -17.43
C ASP A 163 6.87 -5.47 -18.09
N ASN A 164 7.43 -4.35 -17.62
CA ASN A 164 7.24 -3.00 -18.16
C ASN A 164 5.77 -2.54 -18.16
N SER A 165 4.93 -3.14 -17.32
CA SER A 165 3.51 -2.81 -17.18
C SER A 165 3.28 -1.67 -16.17
N ARG A 166 2.10 -1.08 -16.18
CA ARG A 166 1.72 0.00 -15.25
C ARG A 166 0.37 -0.27 -14.60
N LEU A 167 0.31 -0.19 -13.28
CA LEU A 167 -0.87 -0.43 -12.45
C LEU A 167 -1.26 0.85 -11.70
N TRP A 168 -2.00 1.72 -12.36
CA TRP A 168 -2.47 2.97 -11.76
C TRP A 168 -3.65 2.72 -10.81
N GLY A 169 -3.70 3.48 -9.73
CA GLY A 169 -4.71 3.41 -8.69
C GLY A 169 -4.54 2.19 -7.78
N ARG A 170 -5.35 1.14 -7.99
CA ARG A 170 -5.41 -0.01 -7.07
C ARG A 170 -5.30 -1.33 -7.83
N ALA A 171 -4.30 -2.14 -7.50
CA ALA A 171 -4.21 -3.52 -7.95
C ALA A 171 -4.36 -4.47 -6.77
N THR A 172 -5.37 -5.32 -6.82
CA THR A 172 -5.70 -6.21 -5.70
C THR A 172 -5.89 -7.63 -6.18
N ALA A 173 -5.57 -8.60 -5.31
CA ALA A 173 -5.90 -10.00 -5.55
C ALA A 173 -6.15 -10.72 -4.23
N GLU A 174 -7.11 -11.65 -4.18
CA GLU A 174 -7.42 -12.37 -2.95
C GLU A 174 -6.26 -13.28 -2.51
N ARG A 175 -5.59 -13.96 -3.45
CA ARG A 175 -4.54 -14.94 -3.13
C ARG A 175 -3.11 -14.42 -3.29
N GLN A 176 -2.80 -13.88 -4.46
CA GLN A 176 -1.43 -13.52 -4.78
C GLN A 176 -1.35 -12.45 -5.87
N ILE A 177 -0.41 -11.52 -5.72
CA ILE A 177 0.10 -10.69 -6.80
C ILE A 177 1.52 -11.12 -7.13
N VAL A 178 1.80 -11.38 -8.41
CA VAL A 178 3.16 -11.59 -8.92
C VAL A 178 3.48 -10.50 -9.94
N LEU A 179 4.57 -9.78 -9.69
CA LEU A 179 5.02 -8.67 -10.52
C LEU A 179 6.30 -9.06 -11.24
N GLY A 180 6.35 -8.81 -12.54
CA GLY A 180 7.56 -8.83 -13.33
C GLY A 180 8.47 -7.65 -13.05
N THR A 181 9.38 -7.41 -13.96
CA THR A 181 10.39 -6.35 -13.88
C THR A 181 9.85 -5.02 -14.42
N ASN A 182 10.27 -3.89 -13.86
CA ASN A 182 9.86 -2.55 -14.30
C ASN A 182 8.34 -2.34 -14.30
N VAL A 183 7.64 -2.95 -13.34
CA VAL A 183 6.19 -2.74 -13.14
C VAL A 183 6.00 -1.54 -12.22
N ALA A 184 5.38 -0.49 -12.74
CA ALA A 184 5.02 0.68 -11.97
C ALA A 184 3.66 0.48 -11.27
N PHE A 185 3.52 0.95 -10.03
CA PHE A 185 2.29 0.80 -9.26
C PHE A 185 2.09 1.93 -8.23
N ASP A 186 0.82 2.18 -7.89
CA ASP A 186 0.45 3.10 -6.80
C ASP A 186 0.14 2.33 -5.51
N ARG A 187 -0.80 1.38 -5.58
CA ARG A 187 -1.27 0.60 -4.43
C ARG A 187 -1.50 -0.85 -4.80
N LEU A 188 -0.94 -1.74 -4.00
CA LEU A 188 -1.06 -3.19 -4.13
C LEU A 188 -1.68 -3.77 -2.86
N GLU A 189 -2.55 -4.76 -3.00
CA GLU A 189 -3.02 -5.56 -1.87
C GLU A 189 -3.24 -7.02 -2.24
N SER A 190 -2.66 -7.91 -1.44
CA SER A 190 -2.96 -9.33 -1.50
C SER A 190 -2.63 -10.05 -0.19
N ASP A 191 -2.93 -11.34 -0.10
CA ASP A 191 -2.34 -12.21 0.91
C ASP A 191 -0.81 -12.25 0.77
N VAL A 192 -0.31 -12.31 -0.47
CA VAL A 192 1.12 -12.22 -0.76
C VAL A 192 1.41 -11.52 -2.09
N ILE A 193 2.36 -10.58 -2.06
CA ILE A 193 2.88 -9.85 -3.22
C ILE A 193 4.32 -10.30 -3.42
N ARG A 194 4.68 -10.72 -4.63
CA ARG A 194 6.04 -11.16 -5.00
C ARG A 194 6.56 -10.41 -6.22
N VAL A 195 7.85 -10.11 -6.21
CA VAL A 195 8.56 -9.65 -7.41
C VAL A 195 9.40 -10.79 -7.95
N THR A 196 9.13 -11.16 -9.20
CA THR A 196 9.61 -12.37 -9.90
C THR A 196 9.17 -13.67 -9.21
N ASP A 197 9.05 -14.76 -9.96
CA ASP A 197 8.75 -16.10 -9.42
C ASP A 197 10.03 -16.83 -8.96
N VAL A 198 10.97 -16.06 -8.40
CA VAL A 198 12.14 -16.62 -7.75
C VAL A 198 11.70 -17.05 -6.36
N GLU A 199 11.97 -18.31 -6.00
CA GLU A 199 11.79 -18.78 -4.63
C GLU A 199 12.46 -17.78 -3.69
N THR A 200 11.66 -17.09 -2.89
CA THR A 200 12.16 -16.20 -1.86
C THR A 200 13.08 -17.00 -0.97
N ALA A 201 14.25 -16.43 -0.68
CA ALA A 201 15.22 -17.02 0.24
C ALA A 201 14.48 -17.67 1.42
N GLU A 202 14.81 -18.94 1.69
CA GLU A 202 14.32 -19.69 2.85
C GLU A 202 14.42 -18.82 4.11
N ALA A 203 13.62 -19.13 5.12
CA ALA A 203 13.75 -18.48 6.43
C ALA A 203 15.24 -18.40 6.79
N PRO A 204 15.80 -17.20 7.09
CA PRO A 204 17.20 -17.09 7.44
C PRO A 204 17.42 -18.12 8.53
N VAL A 205 18.36 -19.04 8.30
CA VAL A 205 18.68 -20.08 9.26
C VAL A 205 19.05 -19.33 10.53
N LEU A 206 18.14 -19.37 11.51
CA LEU A 206 18.36 -18.71 12.78
C LEU A 206 19.68 -19.31 13.30
N PRO A 207 20.73 -18.50 13.56
CA PRO A 207 21.93 -19.02 14.18
C PRO A 207 21.50 -19.83 15.41
N THR A 208 21.87 -21.10 15.41
CA THR A 208 21.50 -22.05 16.47
C THR A 208 22.27 -21.77 17.77
N GLY A 209 23.26 -20.87 17.70
CA GLY A 209 23.98 -20.34 18.85
C GLY A 209 23.16 -19.32 19.64
N ALA A 210 23.55 -19.10 20.90
CA ALA A 210 22.96 -18.05 21.72
C ALA A 210 23.30 -16.67 21.12
N TYR A 211 22.28 -15.84 20.91
CA TYR A 211 22.49 -14.44 20.56
C TYR A 211 23.09 -13.69 21.75
N GLU A 212 24.10 -12.86 21.52
CA GLU A 212 24.56 -11.94 22.55
C GLU A 212 23.55 -10.82 22.76
N ARG A 213 23.16 -10.56 24.02
CA ARG A 213 22.22 -9.48 24.32
C ARG A 213 22.89 -8.13 24.09
N PHE A 214 22.32 -7.34 23.20
CA PHE A 214 22.69 -5.95 22.97
C PHE A 214 21.82 -5.01 23.79
N VAL A 215 22.46 -4.12 24.55
CA VAL A 215 21.82 -2.97 25.20
C VAL A 215 22.47 -1.70 24.62
N PRO A 216 21.69 -0.77 24.04
CA PRO A 216 22.27 0.41 23.43
C PRO A 216 23.01 1.26 24.47
N LYS A 217 24.27 1.63 24.17
CA LYS A 217 25.08 2.51 25.02
C LYS A 217 24.53 3.94 24.96
N LYS A 218 24.63 4.69 26.05
CA LYS A 218 24.16 6.09 26.15
C LYS A 218 22.66 6.25 25.82
N ALA A 219 21.86 5.20 26.02
CA ALA A 219 20.42 5.27 25.89
C ALA A 219 19.78 5.84 27.16
N ARG A 220 18.75 6.65 26.95
CA ARG A 220 17.74 6.94 27.97
C ARG A 220 16.66 5.88 27.88
N GLU A 221 16.46 5.12 28.95
CA GLU A 221 15.30 4.25 29.06
C GLU A 221 14.05 5.11 29.33
N LEU A 222 13.04 4.99 28.45
CA LEU A 222 11.77 5.70 28.55
C LEU A 222 10.69 4.85 29.24
N GLY A 223 10.95 3.56 29.39
CA GLY A 223 10.12 2.55 30.03
C GLY A 223 10.78 1.18 29.88
N PRO A 224 10.22 0.12 30.50
CA PRO A 224 10.83 -1.20 30.47
C PRO A 224 11.12 -1.66 29.04
N ALA A 225 12.39 -1.89 28.72
CA ALA A 225 12.81 -2.31 27.37
C ALA A 225 12.37 -1.33 26.27
N TYR A 226 12.35 -0.04 26.57
CA TYR A 226 12.06 1.02 25.61
C TYR A 226 13.14 2.10 25.68
N TRP A 227 13.98 2.15 24.66
CA TRP A 227 15.18 2.98 24.64
C TRP A 227 15.06 4.14 23.67
N ARG A 228 15.60 5.28 24.08
CA ARG A 228 15.90 6.40 23.22
C ARG A 228 17.40 6.67 23.22
N VAL A 229 18.01 6.73 22.03
CA VAL A 229 19.41 7.09 21.83
C VAL A 229 19.50 8.41 21.08
N GLU A 230 20.34 9.31 21.57
CA GLU A 230 20.71 10.51 20.83
C GLU A 230 21.83 10.17 19.84
N GLY A 231 21.60 10.44 18.56
CA GLY A 231 22.46 10.02 17.46
C GLY A 231 22.09 8.66 16.86
N GLY A 232 23.00 8.09 16.07
CA GLY A 232 22.79 6.81 15.38
C GLY A 232 23.08 5.59 16.27
N VAL A 233 22.46 4.47 15.93
CA VAL A 233 22.64 3.19 16.63
C VAL A 233 22.97 2.09 15.63
N SER A 234 24.01 1.32 15.90
CA SER A 234 24.33 0.09 15.17
C SER A 234 24.15 -1.10 16.11
N ILE A 235 23.18 -1.96 15.80
CA ILE A 235 22.94 -3.22 16.51
C ILE A 235 23.93 -4.24 15.95
N PRO A 236 24.87 -4.78 16.75
CA PRO A 236 25.92 -5.68 16.26
C PRO A 236 25.40 -6.93 15.57
N ALA A 237 26.17 -7.48 14.63
CA ALA A 237 25.83 -8.72 13.94
C ALA A 237 25.66 -9.88 14.94
N GLY A 238 24.70 -10.78 14.67
CA GLY A 238 24.40 -11.93 15.53
C GLY A 238 23.97 -11.59 16.97
N SER A 239 23.64 -10.33 17.26
CA SER A 239 23.18 -9.90 18.58
C SER A 239 21.66 -9.82 18.67
N VAL A 240 21.11 -9.74 19.89
CA VAL A 240 19.68 -9.57 20.14
C VAL A 240 19.37 -8.33 20.97
N LEU A 241 18.45 -7.51 20.49
CA LEU A 241 17.81 -6.43 21.25
C LEU A 241 16.37 -6.83 21.59
N ILE A 242 16.02 -6.83 22.88
CA ILE A 242 14.68 -7.16 23.39
C ILE A 242 14.00 -5.88 23.85
N GLY A 243 13.12 -5.31 23.04
CA GLY A 243 12.49 -4.03 23.32
C GLY A 243 12.39 -3.13 22.11
N SER A 244 11.83 -1.94 22.31
CA SER A 244 11.71 -0.93 21.26
C SER A 244 12.83 0.12 21.34
N LEU A 245 13.29 0.59 20.18
CA LEU A 245 14.40 1.54 20.07
C LEU A 245 14.02 2.75 19.22
N ILE A 246 14.24 3.94 19.77
CA ILE A 246 14.17 5.21 19.05
C ILE A 246 15.58 5.81 18.95
N ALA A 247 15.99 6.19 17.75
CA ALA A 247 17.22 6.92 17.52
C ALA A 247 16.93 8.28 16.86
N THR A 248 17.62 9.34 17.30
CA THR A 248 17.56 10.65 16.63
C THR A 248 18.48 10.72 15.40
N GLY A 249 19.35 9.72 15.20
CA GLY A 249 20.05 9.45 13.94
C GLY A 249 19.53 8.20 13.24
N SER A 250 20.39 7.55 12.45
CA SER A 250 20.08 6.32 11.72
C SER A 250 20.17 5.07 12.60
N ILE A 251 19.42 4.01 12.26
CA ILE A 251 19.51 2.69 12.90
C ILE A 251 20.00 1.68 11.87
N VAL A 252 21.07 0.95 12.20
CA VAL A 252 21.56 -0.17 11.39
C VAL A 252 21.41 -1.45 12.20
N VAL A 253 20.59 -2.37 11.71
CA VAL A 253 20.47 -3.74 12.24
C VAL A 253 21.41 -4.62 11.40
N ASN A 254 22.58 -4.96 11.94
CA ASN A 254 23.59 -5.70 11.19
C ASN A 254 23.19 -7.16 10.94
N ASP A 255 23.98 -7.82 10.10
CA ASP A 255 23.75 -9.15 9.58
C ASP A 255 23.38 -10.16 10.66
N GLY A 256 22.28 -10.88 10.44
CA GLY A 256 21.75 -11.88 11.35
C GLY A 256 21.35 -11.37 12.74
N ALA A 257 21.40 -10.05 13.01
CA ALA A 257 20.96 -9.51 14.29
C ALA A 257 19.44 -9.58 14.43
N ARG A 258 18.97 -9.63 15.67
CA ARG A 258 17.55 -9.78 15.99
C ARG A 258 17.05 -8.65 16.87
N ILE A 259 15.90 -8.13 16.52
CA ILE A 259 15.14 -7.19 17.35
C ILE A 259 13.78 -7.81 17.66
N THR A 260 13.42 -7.84 18.94
CA THR A 260 12.08 -8.20 19.40
C THR A 260 11.43 -6.95 19.97
N GLY A 261 10.79 -6.18 19.09
CA GLY A 261 10.23 -4.85 19.36
C GLY A 261 10.29 -3.96 18.13
N SER A 262 9.82 -2.73 18.26
CA SER A 262 9.74 -1.78 17.14
C SER A 262 10.93 -0.84 17.11
N ILE A 263 11.34 -0.42 15.91
CA ILE A 263 12.42 0.55 15.73
C ILE A 263 11.93 1.80 15.02
N LYS A 264 12.39 2.96 15.49
CA LYS A 264 12.10 4.26 14.87
C LYS A 264 13.37 5.10 14.78
N ALA A 265 13.70 5.56 13.57
CA ALA A 265 14.81 6.47 13.33
C ALA A 265 14.30 7.83 12.83
N HIS A 266 14.98 8.92 13.20
CA HIS A 266 14.87 10.18 12.46
C HIS A 266 15.76 10.16 11.21
N GLY A 267 16.83 9.37 11.19
CA GLY A 267 17.59 9.08 9.97
C GLY A 267 16.98 7.92 9.19
N GLU A 268 17.85 7.20 8.48
CA GLU A 268 17.49 5.97 7.79
C GLU A 268 17.44 4.76 8.74
N VAL A 269 16.75 3.71 8.32
CA VAL A 269 16.83 2.37 8.91
C VAL A 269 17.35 1.39 7.87
N ILE A 270 18.42 0.67 8.19
CA ILE A 270 18.95 -0.41 7.36
C ILE A 270 18.81 -1.71 8.14
N VAL A 271 18.03 -2.65 7.61
CA VAL A 271 17.93 -4.02 8.11
C VAL A 271 18.74 -4.91 7.18
N ARG A 272 19.95 -5.28 7.62
CA ARG A 272 20.93 -5.96 6.79
C ARG A 272 20.63 -7.45 6.60
N ASN A 273 21.46 -8.09 5.80
CA ASN A 273 21.32 -9.49 5.38
C ASN A 273 20.94 -10.44 6.52
N GLY A 274 19.84 -11.18 6.33
CA GLY A 274 19.36 -12.18 7.29
C GLY A 274 18.93 -11.62 8.67
N ALA A 275 18.97 -10.31 8.90
CA ALA A 275 18.54 -9.70 10.15
C ALA A 275 17.01 -9.79 10.31
N VAL A 276 16.55 -9.84 11.56
CA VAL A 276 15.14 -10.05 11.88
C VAL A 276 14.62 -8.95 12.81
N VAL A 277 13.56 -8.26 12.40
CA VAL A 277 12.81 -7.32 13.24
C VAL A 277 11.41 -7.89 13.48
N VAL A 278 11.17 -8.33 14.71
CA VAL A 278 9.84 -8.73 15.18
C VAL A 278 9.15 -7.51 15.77
N GLY A 279 8.61 -6.66 14.89
CA GLY A 279 7.96 -5.41 15.25
C GLY A 279 7.83 -4.49 14.04
N SER A 280 7.47 -3.23 14.30
CA SER A 280 7.32 -2.20 13.27
C SER A 280 8.64 -1.49 12.99
N VAL A 281 8.81 -1.01 11.77
CA VAL A 281 9.96 -0.20 11.35
C VAL A 281 9.46 1.16 10.87
N ALA A 282 9.98 2.25 11.45
CA ALA A 282 9.67 3.60 11.02
C ALA A 282 10.95 4.43 10.82
N ALA A 283 11.01 5.19 9.74
CA ALA A 283 12.09 6.14 9.47
C ALA A 283 11.52 7.45 8.94
N ARG A 284 12.13 8.59 9.27
CA ARG A 284 11.84 9.83 8.53
C ARG A 284 12.54 9.87 7.18
N ASP A 285 13.72 9.28 7.09
CA ASP A 285 14.36 9.06 5.81
C ASP A 285 14.07 7.63 5.33
N ARG A 286 14.99 7.01 4.60
CA ARG A 286 14.81 5.72 3.94
C ARG A 286 14.73 4.54 4.90
N VAL A 287 13.95 3.52 4.52
CA VAL A 287 14.08 2.15 5.05
C VAL A 287 14.62 1.22 3.96
N THR A 288 15.69 0.50 4.25
CA THR A 288 16.26 -0.52 3.36
C THR A 288 16.23 -1.88 4.06
N ILE A 289 15.61 -2.87 3.42
CA ILE A 289 15.55 -4.26 3.88
C ILE A 289 16.33 -5.13 2.89
N GLU A 290 17.47 -5.64 3.32
CA GLU A 290 18.41 -6.39 2.48
C GLU A 290 18.09 -7.89 2.44
N ARG A 291 18.84 -8.62 1.61
CA ARG A 291 18.62 -10.04 1.28
C ARG A 291 18.43 -10.93 2.50
N GLY A 292 17.36 -11.73 2.47
CA GLY A 292 17.03 -12.70 3.52
C GLY A 292 16.58 -12.07 4.84
N ALA A 293 16.59 -10.74 4.97
CA ALA A 293 16.08 -10.06 6.15
C ALA A 293 14.55 -10.21 6.27
N ARG A 294 14.05 -10.09 7.50
CA ARG A 294 12.62 -10.22 7.80
C ARG A 294 12.13 -9.13 8.73
N VAL A 295 10.99 -8.53 8.38
CA VAL A 295 10.27 -7.58 9.23
C VAL A 295 8.84 -8.07 9.40
N SER A 296 8.40 -8.34 10.63
CA SER A 296 7.06 -8.92 10.83
C SER A 296 5.93 -7.89 10.85
N GLY A 297 6.25 -6.62 11.13
CA GLY A 297 5.27 -5.55 11.30
C GLY A 297 5.32 -4.49 10.20
N PRO A 298 4.53 -3.42 10.36
CA PRO A 298 4.44 -2.35 9.38
C PRO A 298 5.78 -1.65 9.14
N ILE A 299 6.00 -1.23 7.89
CA ILE A 299 7.13 -0.41 7.48
C ILE A 299 6.60 0.94 7.00
N ILE A 300 7.09 2.02 7.61
CA ILE A 300 6.74 3.39 7.25
C ILE A 300 8.02 4.19 7.03
N SER A 301 8.10 4.90 5.90
CA SER A 301 9.14 5.90 5.63
C SER A 301 8.49 7.19 5.13
N GLU A 302 9.01 8.35 5.53
CA GLU A 302 8.59 9.63 4.95
C GLU A 302 9.28 9.93 3.59
N THR A 303 10.25 9.10 3.15
CA THR A 303 10.95 9.28 1.86
C THR A 303 10.84 8.05 0.96
N ALA A 304 11.43 6.92 1.35
CA ALA A 304 11.53 5.73 0.52
C ALA A 304 11.61 4.41 1.30
N VAL A 305 11.02 3.35 0.75
CA VAL A 305 11.25 1.97 1.19
C VAL A 305 11.85 1.16 0.03
N VAL A 306 12.93 0.44 0.33
CA VAL A 306 13.58 -0.50 -0.59
C VAL A 306 13.56 -1.89 0.04
N VAL A 307 13.03 -2.89 -0.68
CA VAL A 307 13.01 -4.29 -0.25
C VAL A 307 13.74 -5.14 -1.27
N GLU A 308 14.84 -5.77 -0.86
CA GLU A 308 15.70 -6.61 -1.70
C GLU A 308 15.71 -8.06 -1.22
N ALA A 309 15.12 -8.97 -2.00
CA ALA A 309 15.14 -10.41 -1.70
C ALA A 309 14.78 -10.75 -0.24
N ALA A 310 13.82 -10.02 0.33
CA ALA A 310 13.48 -10.02 1.75
C ALA A 310 11.98 -10.24 1.98
N VAL A 311 11.60 -10.50 3.23
CA VAL A 311 10.20 -10.77 3.62
C VAL A 311 9.67 -9.72 4.58
N VAL A 312 8.53 -9.14 4.23
CA VAL A 312 7.78 -8.21 5.09
C VAL A 312 6.40 -8.81 5.40
N GLY A 313 6.07 -8.93 6.68
CA GLY A 313 4.92 -9.69 7.18
C GLY A 313 5.16 -11.20 7.19
N GLY A 314 4.08 -11.98 7.11
CA GLY A 314 4.16 -13.43 6.98
C GLY A 314 2.79 -14.06 6.70
N SER A 315 2.78 -15.37 6.42
CA SER A 315 1.53 -16.12 6.26
C SER A 315 0.64 -15.97 7.51
N GLY A 316 -0.61 -15.53 7.31
CA GLY A 316 -1.55 -15.22 8.41
C GLY A 316 -1.21 -13.97 9.22
N LYS A 317 -0.13 -13.25 8.89
CA LYS A 317 0.31 -12.00 9.54
C LYS A 317 0.58 -10.94 8.47
N ARG A 318 -0.51 -10.51 7.81
CA ARG A 318 -0.48 -9.43 6.82
C ARG A 318 -0.06 -8.12 7.48
N THR A 319 0.65 -7.28 6.75
CA THR A 319 1.15 -5.99 7.20
C THR A 319 1.17 -4.97 6.07
N THR A 320 1.69 -3.78 6.35
CA THR A 320 1.72 -2.67 5.40
C THR A 320 3.13 -2.15 5.16
N VAL A 321 3.41 -1.80 3.91
CA VAL A 321 4.58 -1.01 3.51
C VAL A 321 4.08 0.32 2.94
N THR A 322 4.52 1.44 3.50
CA THR A 322 4.07 2.76 3.08
C THR A 322 5.23 3.75 3.00
N ALA A 323 5.36 4.41 1.85
CA ALA A 323 6.29 5.51 1.62
C ALA A 323 5.90 6.32 0.39
N PRO A 324 6.43 7.53 0.19
CA PRO A 324 6.33 8.21 -1.11
C PRO A 324 6.91 7.39 -2.25
N ILE A 325 8.11 6.83 -2.05
CA ILE A 325 8.79 5.99 -3.04
C ILE A 325 8.89 4.55 -2.51
N VAL A 326 8.45 3.56 -3.28
CA VAL A 326 8.65 2.15 -2.97
C VAL A 326 9.39 1.45 -4.11
N ARG A 327 10.46 0.72 -3.76
CA ARG A 327 11.21 -0.15 -4.68
C ARG A 327 11.18 -1.57 -4.18
N LEU A 328 10.65 -2.46 -5.01
CA LEU A 328 10.64 -3.89 -4.74
C LEU A 328 11.58 -4.56 -5.74
N LEU A 329 12.68 -5.14 -5.24
CA LEU A 329 13.68 -5.82 -6.07
C LEU A 329 13.34 -7.32 -6.17
N PRO A 330 13.98 -8.08 -7.08
CA PRO A 330 13.69 -9.50 -7.26
C PRO A 330 13.80 -10.28 -5.94
N GLY A 331 12.86 -11.19 -5.72
CA GLY A 331 12.74 -11.98 -4.50
C GLY A 331 12.06 -11.26 -3.32
N ALA A 332 11.77 -9.96 -3.43
CA ALA A 332 10.99 -9.25 -2.42
C ALA A 332 9.60 -9.90 -2.27
N THR A 333 9.19 -10.12 -1.02
CA THR A 333 7.88 -10.67 -0.67
C THR A 333 7.24 -9.84 0.42
N VAL A 334 6.03 -9.36 0.15
CA VAL A 334 5.24 -8.59 1.11
C VAL A 334 3.90 -9.28 1.32
N TYR A 335 3.55 -9.59 2.57
CA TYR A 335 2.23 -10.10 2.93
C TYR A 335 1.35 -8.93 3.33
N GLY A 336 0.26 -8.66 2.60
CA GLY A 336 -0.64 -7.53 2.87
C GLY A 336 -0.59 -6.44 1.80
N ALA A 337 -0.37 -5.18 2.21
CA ALA A 337 -0.52 -4.02 1.35
C ALA A 337 0.79 -3.25 1.14
N VAL A 338 0.98 -2.73 -0.06
CA VAL A 338 2.07 -1.81 -0.42
C VAL A 338 1.46 -0.54 -0.99
N MET A 339 1.82 0.60 -0.41
CA MET A 339 1.32 1.92 -0.81
C MET A 339 2.49 2.84 -1.12
N ALA A 340 2.63 3.20 -2.40
CA ALA A 340 3.56 4.21 -2.87
C ALA A 340 2.78 5.50 -3.16
N ALA A 341 3.04 6.56 -2.38
CA ALA A 341 2.25 7.79 -2.52
C ALA A 341 2.64 8.63 -3.76
N ALA A 342 3.85 8.45 -4.28
CA ALA A 342 4.36 9.16 -5.45
C ALA A 342 4.90 8.21 -6.53
N ASP A 343 5.63 7.15 -6.15
CA ASP A 343 6.30 6.29 -7.13
C ASP A 343 6.57 4.88 -6.57
N GLY A 344 5.83 3.88 -7.06
CA GLY A 344 6.10 2.46 -6.81
C GLY A 344 6.65 1.79 -8.06
N LEU A 345 7.75 1.03 -7.92
CA LEU A 345 8.40 0.35 -9.04
C LEU A 345 9.01 -0.98 -8.61
N THR A 346 8.81 -2.02 -9.42
CA THR A 346 9.65 -3.22 -9.36
C THR A 346 10.91 -3.03 -10.19
N VAL A 347 12.06 -3.37 -9.63
CA VAL A 347 13.38 -3.15 -10.27
C VAL A 347 13.94 -4.48 -10.75
N SER A 348 14.78 -4.43 -11.79
CA SER A 348 15.53 -5.57 -12.34
C SER A 348 16.67 -6.03 -11.45
#